data_AF-A0A7K0C985-F1
#
_entry.id   AF-A0A7K0C985-F1
#
_cell.length_a   1.000
_cell.length_b   1.000
_cell.length_c   1.000
_cell.angle_alpha   90.00
_cell.angle_beta   90.00
_cell.angle_gamma   90.00
#
_symmetry.space_group_name_H-M   'P 1'
#
loop_
_entity.id
_entity.type
_entity.pdbx_description
1 polymer ?
#
loop_
_entity_poly.entity_id
_entity_poly.type
_entity_poly.pdbx_seq_one_letter_code
_entity_poly.pdbx_strand_id
1 'polypeptide(L)'
;MLTASECPSCPGCQYDDIAVVRDALEYLTGLLPPPARTEFRRLLTGLDTQFRRRTLPDPDPSHWHDWSGSPYPWWHRRLYSGI
;
A
#
# COMPACT_ATOMS: atom_id res chain seq x y z
N MET A 1 10.46 3.50 7.69
CA MET A 1 10.61 3.42 6.22
C MET A 1 9.98 2.12 5.76
N LEU A 2 9.49 2.06 4.51
CA LEU A 2 9.03 0.81 3.87
C LEU A 2 10.23 -0.02 3.42
N THR A 3 10.02 -1.26 3.03
CA THR A 3 11.05 -2.11 2.44
C THR A 3 10.46 -2.70 1.17
N ALA A 4 11.14 -2.49 0.06
CA ALA A 4 10.76 -3.10 -1.20
C ALA A 4 11.10 -4.59 -1.16
N SER A 5 10.32 -5.41 -1.86
CA SER A 5 10.69 -6.80 -2.06
C SER A 5 11.99 -6.89 -2.86
N GLU A 6 12.93 -7.72 -2.41
CA GLU A 6 14.16 -8.01 -3.15
C GLU A 6 13.89 -8.83 -4.43
N CYS A 7 12.78 -9.58 -4.45
CA CYS A 7 12.37 -10.40 -5.59
C CYS A 7 10.88 -10.18 -5.90
N PRO A 8 10.51 -9.03 -6.49
CA PRO A 8 9.12 -8.64 -6.68
C PRO A 8 8.37 -9.53 -7.69
N SER A 9 9.09 -10.23 -8.58
CA SER A 9 8.49 -11.17 -9.53
C SER A 9 8.18 -12.54 -8.92
N CYS A 10 8.64 -12.83 -7.71
CA CYS A 10 8.31 -14.06 -7.01
C CYS A 10 6.93 -13.93 -6.34
N PRO A 11 5.95 -14.82 -6.64
CA PRO A 11 4.59 -14.70 -6.12
C PRO A 11 4.45 -14.61 -4.60
N GLY A 12 5.41 -15.15 -3.84
CA GLY A 12 5.45 -15.05 -2.39
C GLY A 12 6.27 -13.85 -1.88
N CYS A 13 7.46 -13.61 -2.42
CA CYS A 13 8.37 -12.58 -1.92
C CYS A 13 7.86 -11.16 -2.18
N GLN A 14 6.99 -10.96 -3.18
CA GLN A 14 6.36 -9.65 -3.40
C GLN A 14 5.60 -9.15 -2.15
N TYR A 15 5.17 -10.05 -1.26
CA TYR A 15 4.46 -9.70 -0.04
C TYR A 15 5.37 -9.20 1.10
N ASP A 16 6.69 -9.27 0.93
CA ASP A 16 7.64 -8.59 1.81
C ASP A 16 7.50 -7.06 1.69
N ASP A 17 6.98 -6.58 0.55
CA ASP A 17 6.56 -5.20 0.35
C ASP A 17 5.13 -4.99 0.85
N ILE A 18 5.00 -4.29 1.98
CA ILE A 18 3.71 -4.01 2.60
C ILE A 18 2.80 -3.13 1.71
N ALA A 19 3.35 -2.32 0.81
CA ALA A 19 2.53 -1.55 -0.13
C ALA A 19 1.85 -2.48 -1.15
N VAL A 20 2.56 -3.53 -1.63
CA VAL A 20 1.98 -4.58 -2.50
C VAL A 20 0.89 -5.36 -1.78
N VAL A 21 1.11 -5.72 -0.51
CA VAL A 21 0.07 -6.35 0.31
C VAL A 21 -1.16 -5.42 0.42
N ARG A 22 -0.95 -4.12 0.60
CA ARG A 22 -2.05 -3.16 0.72
C ARG A 22 -2.85 -2.99 -0.58
N ASP A 23 -2.20 -3.08 -1.75
CA ASP A 23 -2.87 -3.11 -3.05
C ASP A 23 -3.78 -4.32 -3.18
N ALA A 24 -3.30 -5.51 -2.79
CA ALA A 24 -4.11 -6.72 -2.79
C ALA A 24 -5.34 -6.60 -1.88
N LEU A 25 -5.18 -6.00 -0.69
CA LEU A 25 -6.31 -5.74 0.22
C LEU A 25 -7.29 -4.70 -0.35
N GLU A 26 -6.82 -3.68 -1.06
CA GLU A 26 -7.70 -2.72 -1.74
C GLU A 26 -8.51 -3.41 -2.84
N TYR A 27 -7.86 -4.24 -3.65
CA TYR A 27 -8.51 -5.04 -4.69
C TYR A 27 -9.61 -5.94 -4.10
N LEU A 28 -9.31 -6.66 -3.01
CA LEU A 28 -10.28 -7.52 -2.32
C LEU A 28 -11.47 -6.72 -1.78
N THR A 29 -11.25 -5.50 -1.30
CA THR A 29 -12.34 -4.62 -0.84
C THR A 29 -13.37 -4.36 -1.93
N GLY A 30 -12.93 -4.25 -3.19
CA GLY A 30 -13.80 -4.08 -4.36
C GLY A 30 -14.67 -5.30 -4.67
N LEU A 31 -14.19 -6.50 -4.35
CA LEU A 31 -14.88 -7.76 -4.63
C LEU A 31 -15.92 -8.16 -3.56
N LEU A 32 -15.79 -7.65 -2.34
CA LEU A 32 -16.66 -8.03 -1.23
C LEU A 32 -18.09 -7.45 -1.37
N PRO A 33 -19.13 -8.18 -0.92
CA PRO A 33 -20.49 -7.65 -0.82
C PRO A 33 -20.58 -6.55 0.24
N PRO A 34 -21.58 -5.65 0.17
CA PRO A 34 -21.64 -4.44 1.01
C PRO A 34 -21.42 -4.62 2.51
N PRO A 35 -22.04 -5.61 3.21
CA PRO A 35 -21.81 -5.78 4.65
C PRO A 35 -20.37 -6.20 4.95
N ALA A 36 -19.83 -7.20 4.24
CA ALA A 36 -18.46 -7.67 4.42
C ALA A 36 -17.43 -6.59 4.08
N ARG A 37 -17.68 -5.81 3.02
CA ARG A 37 -16.85 -4.67 2.62
C ARG A 37 -16.76 -3.62 3.74
N THR A 38 -17.86 -3.35 4.42
CA THR A 38 -17.92 -2.36 5.51
C THR A 38 -17.07 -2.80 6.69
N GLU A 39 -17.22 -4.03 7.15
CA GLU A 39 -16.41 -4.56 8.26
C GLU A 39 -14.93 -4.65 7.89
N PHE A 40 -14.64 -5.10 6.67
CA PHE A 40 -13.26 -5.16 6.19
C PHE A 40 -12.60 -3.78 6.13
N ARG A 41 -13.30 -2.75 5.65
CA ARG A 41 -12.81 -1.36 5.67
C ARG A 41 -12.55 -0.81 7.07
N ARG A 42 -13.37 -1.20 8.06
CA ARG A 42 -13.12 -0.81 9.46
C ARG A 42 -11.82 -1.42 9.98
N LEU A 43 -11.59 -2.70 9.71
CA LEU A 43 -10.34 -3.37 10.05
C LEU A 43 -9.14 -2.72 9.34
N LEU A 44 -9.25 -2.47 8.02
CA LEU A 44 -8.21 -1.80 7.25
C LEU A 44 -7.90 -0.40 7.78
N THR A 45 -8.90 0.37 8.21
CA THR A 45 -8.67 1.70 8.81
C THR A 45 -7.74 1.63 10.03
N GLY A 46 -7.92 0.61 10.88
CA GLY A 46 -7.05 0.37 12.03
C GLY A 46 -5.60 0.04 11.61
N LEU A 47 -5.43 -0.82 10.61
CA LEU A 47 -4.12 -1.17 10.06
C LEU A 47 -3.46 0.02 9.36
N ASP A 48 -4.20 0.76 8.54
CA ASP A 48 -3.75 1.96 7.82
C ASP A 48 -3.26 3.03 8.80
N THR A 49 -3.90 3.18 9.96
CA THR A 49 -3.45 4.08 11.02
C THR A 49 -2.07 3.68 11.55
N GLN A 50 -1.86 2.39 11.81
CA GLN A 50 -0.56 1.88 12.28
C GLN A 50 0.50 1.98 11.19
N PHE A 51 0.13 1.71 9.94
CA PHE A 51 1.01 1.80 8.79
C PHE A 51 1.50 3.24 8.59
N ARG A 52 0.58 4.21 8.62
CA ARG A 52 0.92 5.65 8.60
C ARG A 52 1.84 6.05 9.75
N ARG A 53 1.63 5.52 10.97
CA ARG A 53 2.48 5.87 12.12
C ARG A 53 3.91 5.32 11.99
N ARG A 54 4.08 4.15 11.36
CA ARG A 54 5.36 3.43 11.26
C ARG A 54 6.16 3.74 10.00
N THR A 55 5.57 4.46 9.05
CA THR A 55 6.22 4.87 7.81
C THR A 55 6.23 6.38 7.65
N LEU A 56 7.26 6.90 7.01
CA LEU A 56 7.41 8.33 6.75
C LEU A 56 6.84 8.65 5.37
N PRO A 57 6.17 9.79 5.19
CA PRO A 57 5.79 10.26 3.87
C PRO A 57 7.03 10.51 3.01
N ASP A 58 6.94 10.17 1.72
CA ASP A 58 7.95 10.58 0.74
C ASP A 58 7.82 12.09 0.50
N PRO A 59 8.86 12.91 0.74
CA PRO A 59 8.77 14.36 0.54
C PRO A 59 8.80 14.78 -0.94
N ASP A 60 9.19 13.92 -1.87
CA ASP A 60 9.31 14.26 -3.30
C ASP A 60 8.01 13.93 -4.06
N PRO A 61 7.22 14.93 -4.49
CA PRO A 61 5.98 14.70 -5.23
C PRO A 61 6.21 14.19 -6.66
N SER A 62 7.44 14.23 -7.19
CA SER A 62 7.76 13.74 -8.53
C SER A 62 7.50 12.24 -8.67
N HIS A 63 7.58 11.49 -7.56
CA HIS A 63 7.34 10.04 -7.51
C HIS A 63 5.89 9.68 -7.16
N TRP A 64 5.00 10.66 -6.99
CA TRP A 64 3.64 10.42 -6.50
C TRP A 64 2.63 10.10 -7.60
N HIS A 65 3.03 10.13 -8.87
CA HIS A 65 2.14 9.93 -10.01
C HIS A 65 2.65 8.80 -10.89
N ASP A 66 1.73 8.04 -11.46
CA ASP A 66 2.04 7.06 -12.48
C ASP A 66 2.35 7.72 -13.83
N TRP A 67 2.65 6.89 -14.83
CA TRP A 67 2.96 7.32 -16.20
C TRP A 67 1.82 8.08 -16.89
N SER A 68 0.57 7.97 -16.39
CA SER A 68 -0.61 8.68 -16.89
C SER A 68 -0.85 10.01 -16.16
N GLY A 69 -0.05 10.34 -15.14
CA GLY A 69 -0.28 11.48 -14.25
C GLY A 69 -1.32 11.22 -13.17
N SER A 70 -1.80 9.98 -13.02
CA SER A 70 -2.73 9.62 -11.94
C SER A 70 -1.95 9.43 -10.64
N PRO A 71 -2.42 10.00 -9.52
CA PRO A 71 -1.65 9.96 -8.29
C PRO A 71 -1.72 8.56 -7.66
N TYR A 72 -0.57 7.98 -7.31
CA TYR A 72 -0.47 6.69 -6.63
C TYR A 72 -1.28 6.68 -5.33
N PRO A 73 -1.77 5.53 -4.86
CA PRO A 73 -2.34 5.42 -3.53
C PRO A 73 -1.40 5.96 -2.45
N TRP A 74 -1.94 6.49 -1.35
CA TRP A 74 -1.13 7.17 -0.33
C TRP A 74 -0.06 6.25 0.29
N TRP A 75 -0.28 4.93 0.33
CA TRP A 75 0.67 3.96 0.88
C TRP A 75 1.92 3.75 0.03
N HIS A 76 1.87 4.10 -1.26
CA HIS A 76 3.03 4.16 -2.15
C HIS A 76 3.81 5.47 -2.03
N ARG A 77 3.21 6.50 -1.41
CA ARG A 77 3.84 7.82 -1.17
C ARG A 77 4.60 7.81 0.18
N ARG A 78 5.46 6.82 0.36
CA ARG A 78 6.20 6.54 1.60
C ARG A 78 7.67 6.32 1.30
N LEU A 79 8.55 6.75 2.20
CA LEU A 79 9.99 6.51 2.08
C LEU A 79 10.31 5.03 2.20
N TYR A 80 11.03 4.48 1.22
CA TYR A 80 11.58 3.14 1.22
C TYR A 80 13.02 3.14 1.79
N SER A 81 13.38 2.08 2.49
CA SER A 81 14.74 1.83 2.94
C SER A 81 15.59 1.41 1.73
N GLY A 82 16.74 2.07 1.52
CA GLY A 82 17.71 1.66 0.50
C GLY A 82 17.47 2.21 -0.90
N ILE A 83 16.62 3.24 -1.04
CA ILE A 83 16.49 4.08 -2.24
C ILE A 83 17.16 5.43 -1.98
#